data_AF-A0A0Q7NQJ2-F1
#
_entry.id   AF-A0A0Q7NQJ2-F1
#
_cell.length_a   1.000
_cell.length_b   1.000
_cell.length_c   1.000
_cell.angle_alpha   90.00
_cell.angle_beta   90.00
_cell.angle_gamma   90.00
#
_symmetry.space_group_name_H-M   'P 1'
#
loop_
_entity.id
_entity.type
_entity.pdbx_description
1 polymer ?
#
loop_
_entity_poly.entity_id
_entity_poly.type
_entity_poly.pdbx_seq_one_letter_code
_entity_poly.pdbx_strand_id
1 'polypeptide(L)'
;MNMDSRTRFPLAGALLAFIGTVHTALGVALFVAADQDVELTFWFTEFGVLSIGFGIAMIALERALGYVPGAVLLVLGAVTVFGLAFMPVSGFVMVLLPLGVGSYGWWRTRNERVAA
;
A
#
# COMPACT_ATOMS: atom_id res chain seq x y z
N MET A 1 -2.10 18.76 21.60
CA MET A 1 -2.92 17.81 20.82
C MET A 1 -2.76 16.44 21.43
N ASN A 2 -3.81 15.92 22.07
CA ASN A 2 -3.81 14.55 22.58
C ASN A 2 -3.91 13.61 21.37
N MET A 3 -2.78 13.05 20.93
CA MET A 3 -2.75 12.08 19.84
C MET A 3 -3.00 10.69 20.44
N ASP A 4 -4.26 10.35 20.67
CA ASP A 4 -4.66 8.98 21.00
C ASP A 4 -4.57 8.12 19.73
N SER A 5 -3.33 7.89 19.27
CA SER A 5 -3.07 6.95 18.20
C SER A 5 -3.18 5.54 18.73
N ARG A 6 -4.05 4.74 18.12
CA ARG A 6 -4.27 3.33 18.52
C ARG A 6 -3.15 2.40 18.06
N THR A 7 -2.22 2.88 17.25
CA THR A 7 -1.01 2.14 16.84
C THR A 7 0.21 3.03 16.91
N ARG A 8 1.28 2.49 17.50
CA ARG A 8 2.58 3.16 17.53
C ARG A 8 3.26 3.15 16.15
N PHE A 9 2.99 2.12 15.35
CA PHE A 9 3.61 1.90 14.05
C PHE A 9 2.55 1.45 13.01
N PRO A 10 2.09 2.35 12.14
CA PRO A 10 1.13 2.03 11.07
C PRO A 10 1.84 1.33 9.90
N LEU A 11 2.17 0.04 10.11
CA LEU A 11 3.07 -0.71 9.24
C LEU A 11 2.49 -0.96 7.86
N ALA A 12 1.19 -1.28 7.74
CA ALA A 12 0.60 -1.61 6.44
C ALA A 12 0.60 -0.40 5.50
N GLY A 13 0.15 0.76 5.98
CA GLY A 13 0.17 1.99 5.22
C GLY A 13 1.58 2.51 4.94
N ALA A 14 2.50 2.38 5.91
CA ALA A 14 3.90 2.76 5.72
C ALA A 14 4.61 1.93 4.65
N LEU A 15 4.39 0.61 4.63
CA LEU A 15 4.92 -0.28 3.60
C LEU A 15 4.39 0.10 2.22
N LEU A 16 3.08 0.36 2.10
CA LEU A 16 2.49 0.77 0.82
C LEU A 16 3.08 2.11 0.34
N ALA A 17 3.17 3.12 1.22
CA ALA A 17 3.75 4.42 0.88
C ALA A 17 5.23 4.32 0.46
N PHE A 18 6.00 3.46 1.15
CA PHE A 18 7.39 3.20 0.79
C PHE A 18 7.51 2.56 -0.60
N ILE A 19 6.73 1.52 -0.88
CA ILE A 19 6.69 0.86 -2.20
C ILE A 19 6.33 1.89 -3.28
N GLY A 20 5.32 2.73 -3.03
CA GLY A 20 4.92 3.80 -3.94
C GLY A 20 6.05 4.79 -4.22
N THR A 21 6.78 5.20 -3.18
CA THR A 21 7.94 6.10 -3.29
C THR A 21 9.03 5.50 -4.18
N VAL A 22 9.35 4.21 -4.00
CA VAL A 22 10.32 3.51 -4.84
C VAL A 22 9.86 3.44 -6.29
N HIS A 23 8.57 3.17 -6.55
CA HIS A 23 8.02 3.13 -7.91
C HIS A 23 8.04 4.50 -8.60
N THR A 24 7.68 5.56 -7.89
CA THR A 24 7.77 6.92 -8.41
C THR A 24 9.21 7.29 -8.74
N ALA A 25 10.16 6.96 -7.86
CA ALA A 25 11.58 7.21 -8.10
C ALA A 25 12.10 6.44 -9.32
N LEU A 26 11.71 5.17 -9.48
CA LEU A 26 12.01 4.36 -10.67
C LEU A 26 11.41 4.99 -11.92
N GLY A 27 10.14 5.39 -11.91
CA GLY A 27 9.51 6.07 -13.04
C GLY A 27 10.29 7.32 -13.47
N VAL A 28 10.67 8.19 -12.52
CA VAL A 28 11.50 9.37 -12.81
C VAL A 28 12.87 8.99 -13.36
N ALA A 29 13.52 7.95 -12.83
CA ALA A 29 14.81 7.49 -13.31
C ALA A 29 14.72 6.97 -14.76
N LEU A 30 13.69 6.19 -15.09
CA LEU A 30 13.44 5.70 -16.45
C LEU A 30 13.14 6.84 -17.42
N PHE A 31 12.38 7.85 -16.97
CA PHE A 31 12.15 9.08 -17.75
C PHE A 31 13.46 9.80 -18.11
N VAL A 32 14.35 9.96 -17.13
CA VAL A 32 15.64 10.65 -17.31
C VAL A 32 16.62 9.85 -18.16
N ALA A 33 16.61 8.51 -18.05
CA ALA A 33 17.48 7.64 -18.84
C ALA A 33 17.15 7.67 -20.34
N ALA A 34 15.92 8.04 -20.72
CA ALA A 34 15.43 8.10 -22.10
C ALA A 34 15.65 6.80 -22.90
N ASP A 35 15.83 5.67 -22.22
CA ASP A 35 16.13 4.37 -22.81
C ASP A 35 14.93 3.41 -22.80
N GLN A 36 13.85 3.77 -22.11
CA GLN A 36 12.63 2.98 -21.97
C GLN A 36 11.43 3.59 -22.68
N ASP A 37 10.43 2.74 -22.93
CA ASP A 37 9.11 3.15 -23.39
C ASP A 37 8.48 4.19 -22.43
N VAL A 38 7.93 5.25 -23.02
CA VAL A 38 7.20 6.30 -22.31
C VAL A 38 6.02 5.70 -21.55
N GLU A 39 5.39 4.65 -22.10
CA GLU A 39 4.31 3.93 -21.45
C GLU A 39 4.77 3.29 -20.13
N LEU A 40 5.92 2.63 -20.11
CA LEU A 40 6.46 2.00 -18.89
C LEU A 40 6.75 3.04 -17.80
N THR A 41 7.35 4.16 -18.19
CA THR A 41 7.64 5.30 -17.32
C THR A 41 6.37 5.90 -16.71
N PHE A 42 5.32 6.05 -17.53
CA PHE A 42 4.01 6.53 -17.10
C PHE A 42 3.41 5.62 -16.03
N TRP A 43 3.36 4.30 -16.29
CA TRP A 43 2.80 3.33 -15.35
C TRP A 43 3.54 3.28 -14.01
N PHE A 44 4.87 3.26 -14.02
CA PHE A 44 5.66 3.29 -12.77
C PHE A 44 5.37 4.54 -11.93
N THR A 45 5.26 5.69 -12.60
CA THR A 45 5.03 6.97 -11.93
C THR A 45 3.62 7.06 -11.36
N GLU A 46 2.59 6.73 -12.17
CA GLU A 46 1.19 6.80 -11.77
C GLU A 46 0.89 5.86 -10.60
N PHE A 47 1.26 4.57 -10.71
CA PHE A 47 1.04 3.62 -9.61
C PHE A 47 1.84 3.99 -8.37
N GLY A 48 3.05 4.54 -8.53
CA GLY A 48 3.84 5.04 -7.42
C GLY A 48 3.13 6.16 -6.64
N VAL A 49 2.62 7.17 -7.35
CA VAL A 49 1.91 8.31 -6.74
C VAL A 49 0.62 7.86 -6.07
N LEU A 50 -0.17 7.01 -6.72
CA LEU A 50 -1.39 6.45 -6.14
C LEU A 50 -1.09 5.64 -4.88
N SER A 51 -0.05 4.81 -4.92
CA SER A 51 0.39 3.99 -3.79
C SER A 51 0.85 4.85 -2.60
N ILE A 52 1.55 5.96 -2.84
CA ILE A 52 1.87 6.94 -1.79
C ILE A 52 0.60 7.50 -1.16
N GLY A 53 -0.34 8.00 -1.98
CA GLY A 53 -1.59 8.59 -1.51
C GLY A 53 -2.42 7.60 -0.68
N PHE A 54 -2.59 6.38 -1.18
CA PHE A 54 -3.29 5.33 -0.46
C PHE A 54 -2.55 4.86 0.79
N GLY A 55 -1.22 4.79 0.76
CA GLY A 55 -0.40 4.47 1.93
C GLY A 55 -0.56 5.50 3.05
N ILE A 56 -0.58 6.80 2.72
CA ILE A 56 -0.85 7.88 3.68
C ILE A 56 -2.27 7.76 4.25
N ALA A 57 -3.27 7.50 3.41
CA ALA A 57 -4.65 7.28 3.87
C ALA A 57 -4.76 6.06 4.80
N MET A 58 -4.08 4.96 4.47
CA MET A 58 -3.99 3.77 5.31
C MET A 58 -3.29 4.05 6.63
N ILE A 59 -2.22 4.85 6.65
CA ILE A 59 -1.57 5.30 7.89
C ILE A 59 -2.57 6.03 8.79
N ALA A 60 -3.38 6.93 8.23
CA ALA A 60 -4.39 7.65 9.00
C ALA A 60 -5.45 6.69 9.59
N LEU A 61 -5.92 5.72 8.80
CA LEU A 61 -6.85 4.69 9.25
C LEU A 61 -6.26 3.80 10.34
N GLU A 62 -5.04 3.30 10.16
CA GLU A 62 -4.34 2.51 11.17
C GLU A 62 -4.18 3.30 12.47
N ARG A 63 -3.77 4.57 12.39
CA ARG A 63 -3.63 5.44 13.57
C ARG A 63 -4.95 5.66 14.29
N ALA A 64 -6.05 5.84 13.57
CA ALA A 64 -7.37 6.09 14.13
C ALA A 64 -8.03 4.82 14.71
N LEU A 65 -7.89 3.68 14.03
CA LEU A 65 -8.63 2.46 14.33
C LEU A 65 -7.80 1.39 15.03
N GLY A 66 -6.47 1.45 14.89
CA GLY A 66 -5.52 0.42 15.33
C GLY A 66 -5.26 -0.67 14.29
N TYR A 67 -5.94 -0.63 13.15
CA TYR A 67 -5.87 -1.62 12.07
C TYR A 67 -6.39 -1.03 10.75
N VAL A 68 -6.14 -1.71 9.63
CA VAL A 68 -6.71 -1.39 8.32
C VAL A 68 -8.08 -2.06 8.16
N PRO A 69 -9.16 -1.35 7.80
CA PRO A 69 -10.46 -1.98 7.56
C PRO A 69 -10.42 -3.05 6.47
N GLY A 70 -11.12 -4.17 6.70
CA GLY A 70 -11.19 -5.29 5.74
C GLY A 70 -11.64 -4.90 4.34
N ALA A 71 -12.54 -3.92 4.19
CA ALA A 71 -12.95 -3.40 2.88
C ALA A 71 -11.79 -2.75 2.10
N VAL A 72 -10.89 -2.03 2.79
CA VAL A 72 -9.70 -1.43 2.17
C VAL A 72 -8.73 -2.53 1.74
N LEU A 73 -8.55 -3.57 2.57
CA LEU A 73 -7.71 -4.72 2.24
C LEU A 73 -8.28 -5.53 1.06
N LEU A 74 -9.60 -5.66 0.97
CA LEU A 74 -10.25 -6.34 -0.15
C LEU A 74 -10.03 -5.60 -1.47
N VAL A 75 -10.16 -4.27 -1.46
CA VAL A 75 -9.86 -3.44 -2.64
C VAL A 75 -8.37 -3.52 -2.99
N LEU A 76 -7.47 -3.41 -2.01
CA LEU A 76 -6.03 -3.55 -2.22
C LEU A 76 -5.69 -4.93 -2.80
N GLY A 77 -6.34 -5.98 -2.31
CA GLY A 77 -6.21 -7.34 -2.83
C GLY A 77 -6.68 -7.46 -4.28
N ALA A 78 -7.84 -6.88 -4.63
CA ALA A 78 -8.35 -6.87 -5.99
C ALA A 78 -7.40 -6.13 -6.95
N VAL A 79 -6.88 -4.96 -6.54
CA VAL A 79 -5.87 -4.21 -7.30
C VAL A 79 -4.59 -5.03 -7.47
N THR A 80 -4.16 -5.73 -6.42
CA THR A 80 -2.97 -6.59 -6.48
C THR A 80 -3.15 -7.74 -7.46
N VAL A 81 -4.28 -8.45 -7.40
CA VAL A 81 -4.59 -9.55 -8.33
C VAL A 81 -4.67 -9.06 -9.76
N PHE A 82 -5.35 -7.92 -9.99
CA PHE A 82 -5.43 -7.33 -11.32
C PHE A 82 -4.06 -6.94 -11.86
N GLY A 83 -3.25 -6.26 -11.05
CA GLY A 83 -1.89 -5.89 -11.43
C GLY A 83 -0.98 -7.08 -11.72
N LEU A 84 -1.06 -8.16 -10.93
CA LEU A 84 -0.31 -9.40 -11.18
C LEU A 84 -0.75 -10.10 -12.48
N ALA A 85 -2.01 -9.97 -12.89
CA ALA A 85 -2.53 -10.61 -14.08
C ALA A 85 -2.23 -9.85 -15.38
N PHE A 86 -2.15 -8.52 -15.33
CA PHE A 86 -2.13 -7.68 -16.53
C PHE A 86 -0.91 -6.76 -16.67
N MET A 87 -0.09 -6.58 -15.63
CA MET A 87 0.97 -5.55 -15.58
C MET A 87 2.32 -6.14 -15.13
N PRO A 88 3.44 -5.38 -15.23
CA PRO A 88 4.76 -5.80 -14.74
C PRO A 88 4.71 -6.32 -13.29
N VAL A 89 5.08 -7.59 -13.14
CA VAL A 89 4.84 -8.42 -11.94
C VAL A 89 5.54 -7.90 -10.69
N SER A 90 6.72 -7.28 -10.82
CA SER A 90 7.61 -6.98 -9.69
C SER A 90 7.01 -5.99 -8.70
N GLY A 91 6.26 -4.98 -9.16
CA GLY A 91 5.65 -3.98 -8.29
C GLY A 91 4.51 -4.53 -7.45
N PHE A 92 3.68 -5.37 -8.04
CA PHE A 92 2.49 -5.91 -7.38
C PHE A 92 2.82 -7.04 -6.40
N VAL A 93 3.92 -7.78 -6.61
CA VAL A 93 4.40 -8.76 -5.61
C VAL A 93 4.72 -8.08 -4.29
N MET A 94 5.33 -6.89 -4.32
CA MET A 94 5.66 -6.15 -3.09
C MET A 94 4.42 -5.68 -2.33
N VAL A 95 3.29 -5.47 -3.01
CA VAL A 95 2.00 -5.10 -2.39
C VAL A 95 1.43 -6.23 -1.52
N LEU A 96 1.89 -7.48 -1.70
CA LEU A 96 1.51 -8.58 -0.80
C LEU A 96 1.98 -8.35 0.64
N LEU A 97 3.07 -7.59 0.86
CA LEU A 97 3.55 -7.26 2.20
C LEU A 97 2.57 -6.37 2.97
N PRO A 98 2.19 -5.15 2.51
CA PRO A 98 1.19 -4.34 3.20
C PRO A 98 -0.17 -5.06 3.29
N LEU A 99 -0.54 -5.87 2.30
CA LEU A 99 -1.77 -6.67 2.33
C LEU A 99 -1.74 -7.73 3.45
N GLY A 100 -0.64 -8.48 3.58
CA GLY A 100 -0.46 -9.50 4.61
C GLY A 100 -0.40 -8.90 6.02
N VAL A 101 0.39 -7.84 6.20
CA VAL A 101 0.50 -7.11 7.47
C VAL A 101 -0.86 -6.53 7.89
N GLY A 102 -1.55 -5.87 6.96
CA GLY A 102 -2.87 -5.30 7.23
C GLY A 102 -3.92 -6.36 7.55
N SER A 103 -3.93 -7.49 6.82
CA SER A 103 -4.84 -8.61 7.05
C SER A 103 -4.64 -9.27 8.40
N TYR A 104 -3.39 -9.48 8.81
CA TYR A 104 -3.06 -9.99 10.13
C TYR A 104 -3.55 -9.05 11.24
N GLY A 105 -3.28 -7.74 11.11
CA GLY A 105 -3.76 -6.73 12.07
C GLY A 105 -5.28 -6.69 12.18
N TRP A 106 -5.99 -6.72 11.05
CA TRP A 106 -7.45 -6.75 11.02
C TRP A 106 -8.05 -8.00 11.68
N TRP A 107 -7.49 -9.18 11.38
CA TRP A 107 -7.94 -10.44 11.95
C TRP A 107 -7.74 -10.48 13.48
N ARG A 108 -6.56 -10.03 13.96
CA ARG A 108 -6.26 -9.97 15.39
C ARG A 108 -7.28 -9.11 16.14
N THR A 109 -7.58 -7.91 15.64
CA THR A 109 -8.55 -7.01 16.28
C THR A 109 -9.99 -7.52 16.20
N ARG A 110 -10.36 -8.25 15.14
CA ARG A 110 -11.68 -8.90 15.05
C ARG A 110 -11.85 -9.94 16.15
N ASN A 111 -10.84 -10.78 16.41
CA ASN A 111 -10.93 -11.81 17.43
C ASN A 111 -10.95 -11.24 18.85
N GLU A 112 -10.17 -10.19 19.12
CA GLU A 112 -10.19 -9.50 20.42
C GLU A 112 -11.57 -8.93 20.76
N ARG A 113 -12.32 -8.43 19.76
CA ARG A 113 -13.69 -7.89 19.95
C ARG A 113 -14.75 -8.97 20.17
N VAL A 114 -14.51 -10.20 19.72
CA VAL A 114 -15.44 -11.32 19.93
C VAL A 114 -15.22 -11.97 21.29
N ALA A 115 -14.00 -11.88 21.83
CA ALA A 115 -13.63 -12.45 23.13
C ALA A 115 -13.92 -11.51 24.33
N ALA A 116 -14.28 -10.25 24.09
CA ALA A 116 -14.63 -9.23 25.09
C ALA A 116 -16.14 -9.11 25.26
#